data_AF-A0A8T3SKB5-F1
#
_entry.id   AF-A0A8T3SKB5-F1
#
_cell.length_a   1.000
_cell.length_b   1.000
_cell.length_c   1.000
_cell.angle_alpha   90.00
_cell.angle_beta   90.00
_cell.angle_gamma   90.00
#
_symmetry.space_group_name_H-M   'P 1'
#
loop_
_entity.id
_entity.type
_entity.pdbx_description
1 polymer ?
#
loop_
_entity_poly.entity_id
_entity_poly.type
_entity_poly.pdbx_seq_one_letter_code
_entity_poly.pdbx_strand_id
1 'polypeptide(L)'
;MALITGLGLRLAPILASDFPLRDGGLFVTMARDIRHASFGVPLFSTFNTGEVPFAYPPLGIYILALVPGDPIFTERWLPLLWSLLAIPAAYLLAREITDEWRASLAALIFAAMPVTWAIEGGGVTRALALVLLLLALWRVAILLRLPGLRNAALAGALAGLAVLTHPAVGPSGLVSGAVLFAFTATRRGAAFLSVAAAVGALISAPWLAVVIGRYGLDVILAGGSAHHTEETLGRLLTTGPSWIGALDFVLPLALLGLALVLHRRQWLLPGWLLLLLVVPGGEGRYAAIVWAMLAATGAAIIAEAVRSVGALRVAAAIGFAWLLVASVLAGYVQFHAIPISIRAEMVSAGRETFPGARFAVITDDPMLEAMMLDWFPTLSGRISVGTYQGLEWTNVARSDATVVLNDQIQRDEIPASADFVFRVSHGSASWEPAR
;
A
#
# COMPACT_ATOMS: atom_id res chain seq x y z
N MET A 1 3.44 -22.07 10.07
CA MET A 1 4.48 -21.13 10.56
C MET A 1 4.30 -19.74 9.98
N ALA A 2 4.42 -19.53 8.66
CA ALA A 2 4.27 -18.20 8.05
C ALA A 2 3.00 -17.44 8.49
N LEU A 3 1.83 -18.09 8.50
CA LEU A 3 0.59 -17.47 9.00
C LEU A 3 0.64 -17.06 10.48
N ILE A 4 1.24 -17.88 11.34
CA ILE A 4 1.38 -17.59 12.78
C ILE A 4 2.35 -16.42 12.97
N THR A 5 3.47 -16.42 12.24
CA THR A 5 4.45 -15.33 12.24
C THR A 5 3.80 -14.03 11.78
N GLY A 6 3.12 -14.05 10.63
CA GLY A 6 2.43 -12.88 10.09
C GLY A 6 1.32 -12.38 11.02
N LEU A 7 0.55 -13.29 11.63
CA LEU A 7 -0.45 -12.92 12.64
C LEU A 7 0.20 -12.22 13.83
N GLY A 8 1.23 -12.81 14.43
CA GLY A 8 1.89 -12.23 15.60
C GLY A 8 2.47 -10.84 15.31
N LEU A 9 3.17 -10.68 14.18
CA LEU A 9 3.84 -9.43 13.83
C LEU A 9 2.89 -8.31 13.38
N ARG A 10 1.77 -8.66 12.75
CA ARG A 10 0.83 -7.67 12.18
C ARG A 10 -0.32 -7.34 13.11
N LEU A 11 -0.71 -8.27 13.98
CA LEU A 11 -1.76 -8.05 14.98
C LEU A 11 -1.28 -7.17 16.14
N ALA A 12 -0.04 -7.33 16.59
CA ALA A 12 0.49 -6.62 17.74
C ALA A 12 0.33 -5.08 17.67
N PRO A 13 0.74 -4.38 16.58
CA PRO A 13 0.55 -2.93 16.50
C PRO A 13 -0.93 -2.50 16.47
N ILE A 14 -1.82 -3.34 15.91
CA ILE A 14 -3.26 -3.06 15.86
C ILE A 14 -3.90 -3.23 17.23
N LEU A 15 -3.43 -4.18 18.05
CA LEU A 15 -3.86 -4.33 19.44
C LEU A 15 -3.34 -3.20 20.33
N ALA A 16 -2.13 -2.71 20.07
CA ALA A 16 -1.50 -1.63 20.82
C ALA A 16 -2.14 -0.25 20.55
N SER A 17 -2.74 -0.06 19.37
CA SER A 17 -3.48 1.14 19.00
C SER A 17 -4.97 1.00 19.28
N ASP A 18 -5.67 2.08 19.63
CA ASP A 18 -7.14 2.11 19.73
C ASP A 18 -7.82 2.60 18.43
N PHE A 19 -7.06 3.02 17.43
CA PHE A 19 -7.50 3.70 16.21
C PHE A 19 -6.74 3.18 14.96
N PRO A 20 -7.21 3.40 13.72
CA PRO A 20 -6.45 3.03 12.53
C PRO A 20 -5.02 3.57 12.56
N LEU A 21 -4.09 2.75 12.05
CA LEU A 21 -2.68 3.11 11.98
C LEU A 21 -2.47 4.02 10.76
N ARG A 22 -1.78 5.14 10.98
CA ARG A 22 -1.39 6.13 9.97
C ARG A 22 -2.55 6.78 9.22
N ASP A 23 -2.73 6.46 7.94
CA ASP A 23 -3.72 7.05 7.03
C ASP A 23 -5.08 6.33 7.12
N GLY A 24 -6.08 6.83 6.39
CA GLY A 24 -7.42 6.24 6.29
C GLY A 24 -8.59 7.24 6.30
N GLY A 25 -8.33 8.49 6.68
CA GLY A 25 -9.34 9.53 6.82
C GLY A 25 -10.17 9.75 5.55
N LEU A 26 -9.50 9.86 4.38
CA LEU A 26 -10.15 9.95 3.08
C LEU A 26 -11.06 8.75 2.80
N PHE A 27 -10.59 7.52 3.01
CA PHE A 27 -11.35 6.31 2.68
C PHE A 27 -12.55 6.09 3.59
N VAL A 28 -12.43 6.40 4.88
CA VAL A 28 -13.56 6.43 5.83
C VAL A 28 -14.63 7.42 5.35
N THR A 29 -14.22 8.62 4.92
CA THR A 29 -15.16 9.63 4.43
C THR A 29 -15.86 9.15 3.16
N MET A 30 -15.11 8.61 2.19
CA MET A 30 -15.68 8.04 0.97
C MET A 30 -16.64 6.87 1.26
N ALA A 31 -16.34 6.02 2.25
CA ALA A 31 -17.24 4.94 2.67
C ALA A 31 -18.54 5.47 3.29
N ARG A 32 -18.48 6.56 4.07
CA ARG A 32 -19.66 7.26 4.57
C ARG A 32 -20.47 7.87 3.42
N ASP A 33 -19.80 8.50 2.45
CA ASP A 33 -20.45 9.07 1.26
C ASP A 33 -21.25 8.02 0.47
N ILE A 34 -20.67 6.83 0.27
CA ILE A 34 -21.35 5.68 -0.36
C ILE A 34 -22.62 5.31 0.43
N ARG A 35 -22.54 5.24 1.77
CA ARG A 35 -23.71 4.91 2.60
C ARG A 35 -24.79 5.99 2.53
N HIS A 36 -24.40 7.26 2.61
CA HIS A 36 -25.33 8.39 2.48
C HIS A 36 -26.00 8.41 1.10
N ALA A 37 -25.29 7.98 0.06
CA ALA A 37 -25.82 7.81 -1.29
C ALA A 37 -26.58 6.49 -1.51
N SER A 38 -26.94 5.75 -0.45
CA SER A 38 -27.63 4.44 -0.55
C SER A 38 -26.91 3.45 -1.47
N PHE A 39 -25.58 3.39 -1.37
CA PHE A 39 -24.66 2.60 -2.21
C PHE A 39 -24.58 3.03 -3.68
N GLY A 40 -25.18 4.16 -4.06
CA GLY A 40 -24.87 4.85 -5.31
C GLY A 40 -23.43 5.39 -5.32
N VAL A 41 -22.87 5.63 -6.52
CA VAL A 41 -21.54 6.23 -6.67
C VAL A 41 -21.65 7.75 -6.58
N PRO A 42 -21.16 8.42 -5.51
CA PRO A 42 -21.18 9.88 -5.38
C PRO A 42 -20.42 10.57 -6.52
N LEU A 43 -20.69 11.85 -6.80
CA LEU A 43 -19.88 12.63 -7.75
C LEU A 43 -18.58 13.15 -7.12
N PHE A 44 -18.64 13.54 -5.85
CA PHE A 44 -17.48 13.99 -5.11
C PHE A 44 -17.50 13.34 -3.73
N SER A 45 -16.33 13.16 -3.14
CA SER A 45 -16.26 12.86 -1.73
C SER A 45 -16.47 14.13 -0.92
N THR A 46 -17.14 14.02 0.23
CA THR A 46 -17.26 15.12 1.19
C THR A 46 -15.96 15.40 1.95
N PHE A 47 -14.89 14.66 1.65
CA PHE A 47 -13.58 14.82 2.26
C PHE A 47 -13.02 16.24 2.05
N ASN A 48 -12.54 16.84 3.14
CA ASN A 48 -11.94 18.17 3.19
C ASN A 48 -12.82 19.26 2.57
N THR A 49 -12.49 19.71 1.34
CA THR A 49 -13.23 20.77 0.64
C THR A 49 -14.48 20.26 -0.07
N GLY A 50 -14.68 18.94 -0.17
CA GLY A 50 -15.78 18.37 -0.95
C GLY A 50 -15.52 18.33 -2.46
N GLU A 51 -14.29 18.62 -2.90
CA GLU A 51 -13.93 18.74 -4.31
C GLU A 51 -13.17 17.52 -4.86
N VAL A 52 -12.89 16.52 -4.02
CA VAL A 52 -12.20 15.30 -4.44
C VAL A 52 -13.16 14.48 -5.32
N PRO A 53 -12.87 14.27 -6.62
CA PRO A 53 -13.75 13.51 -7.49
C PRO A 53 -13.81 12.07 -7.02
N PHE A 54 -15.00 11.46 -7.08
CA PHE A 54 -15.16 10.05 -6.72
C PHE A 54 -14.65 9.14 -7.85
N ALA A 55 -13.35 9.20 -8.10
CA ALA A 55 -12.67 8.55 -9.21
C ALA A 55 -11.78 7.37 -8.80
N TYR A 56 -11.44 7.26 -7.51
CA TYR A 56 -10.63 6.17 -6.97
C TYR A 56 -11.28 4.79 -7.25
N PRO A 57 -10.50 3.72 -7.54
CA PRO A 57 -11.03 2.37 -7.72
C PRO A 57 -11.87 1.89 -6.50
N PRO A 58 -13.15 1.56 -6.70
CA PRO A 58 -14.12 1.65 -5.61
C PRO A 58 -14.22 0.38 -4.74
N LEU A 59 -13.70 -0.77 -5.16
CA LEU A 59 -14.04 -2.07 -4.54
C LEU A 59 -13.67 -2.12 -3.05
N GLY A 60 -12.47 -1.68 -2.67
CA GLY A 60 -12.06 -1.66 -1.25
C GLY A 60 -12.93 -0.74 -0.41
N ILE A 61 -13.30 0.42 -0.96
CA ILE A 61 -14.14 1.43 -0.29
C ILE A 61 -15.58 0.93 -0.14
N TYR A 62 -16.12 0.24 -1.15
CA TYR A 62 -17.43 -0.40 -1.06
C TYR A 62 -17.44 -1.52 -0.02
N ILE A 63 -16.39 -2.33 0.09
CA ILE A 63 -16.31 -3.35 1.14
C ILE A 63 -16.29 -2.69 2.53
N LEU A 64 -15.53 -1.61 2.71
CA LEU A 64 -15.56 -0.82 3.95
C LEU A 64 -16.97 -0.25 4.23
N ALA A 65 -17.66 0.27 3.22
CA ALA A 65 -19.01 0.79 3.33
C ALA A 65 -20.05 -0.31 3.64
N LEU A 66 -19.85 -1.55 3.20
CA LEU A 66 -20.79 -2.66 3.41
C LEU A 66 -20.81 -3.20 4.85
N VAL A 67 -19.71 -3.09 5.59
CA VAL A 67 -19.64 -3.60 6.97
C VAL A 67 -20.45 -2.70 7.91
N PRO A 68 -21.52 -3.19 8.57
CA PRO A 68 -22.32 -2.36 9.47
C PRO A 68 -21.51 -1.76 10.63
N GLY A 69 -21.93 -0.58 11.14
CA GLY A 69 -21.26 0.10 12.25
C GLY A 69 -20.31 1.21 11.79
N ASP A 70 -19.36 1.62 12.65
CA ASP A 70 -18.43 2.71 12.34
C ASP A 70 -17.35 2.27 11.33
N PRO A 71 -17.20 2.95 10.17
CA PRO A 71 -16.12 2.66 9.23
C PRO A 71 -14.72 2.80 9.85
N ILE A 72 -14.50 3.70 10.82
CA ILE A 72 -13.18 3.85 11.48
C ILE A 72 -12.81 2.55 12.20
N PHE A 73 -13.75 1.96 12.92
CA PHE A 73 -13.54 0.67 13.58
C PHE A 73 -13.24 -0.43 12.56
N THR A 74 -14.00 -0.48 11.46
CA THR A 74 -13.79 -1.48 10.41
C THR A 74 -12.43 -1.33 9.76
N GLU A 75 -12.04 -0.10 9.41
CA GLU A 75 -10.76 0.22 8.79
C GLU A 75 -9.55 -0.15 9.66
N ARG A 76 -9.68 -0.10 10.98
CA ARG A 76 -8.62 -0.57 11.89
C ARG A 76 -8.30 -2.07 11.72
N TRP A 77 -9.30 -2.89 11.39
CA TRP A 77 -9.17 -4.36 11.38
C TRP A 77 -9.12 -4.97 9.98
N LEU A 78 -9.80 -4.36 9.01
CA LEU A 78 -9.94 -4.91 7.67
C LEU A 78 -8.59 -5.08 6.92
N PRO A 79 -7.63 -4.13 6.98
CA PRO A 79 -6.30 -4.30 6.42
C PRO A 79 -5.54 -5.52 6.96
N LEU A 80 -5.68 -5.83 8.26
CA LEU A 80 -5.05 -7.01 8.86
C LEU A 80 -5.49 -8.28 8.14
N LEU A 81 -6.80 -8.45 7.94
CA LEU A 81 -7.36 -9.61 7.27
C LEU A 81 -6.76 -9.78 5.87
N TRP A 82 -6.73 -8.70 5.08
CA TRP A 82 -6.15 -8.70 3.74
C TRP A 82 -4.66 -9.04 3.76
N SER A 83 -3.91 -8.44 4.68
CA SER A 83 -2.48 -8.74 4.82
C SER A 83 -2.26 -10.24 5.12
N LEU A 84 -3.09 -10.86 5.96
CA LEU A 84 -2.98 -12.27 6.31
C LEU A 84 -3.34 -13.17 5.12
N LEU A 85 -4.35 -12.81 4.33
CA LEU A 85 -4.70 -13.51 3.09
C LEU A 85 -3.62 -13.36 2.00
N ALA A 86 -2.80 -12.31 2.05
CA ALA A 86 -1.70 -12.14 1.11
C ALA A 86 -0.58 -13.17 1.31
N ILE A 87 -0.41 -13.71 2.53
CA ILE A 87 0.62 -14.72 2.85
C ILE A 87 0.40 -16.03 2.07
N PRO A 88 -0.78 -16.69 2.10
CA PRO A 88 -1.02 -17.88 1.29
C PRO A 88 -1.03 -17.55 -0.21
N ALA A 89 -1.50 -16.37 -0.63
CA ALA A 89 -1.43 -15.95 -2.03
C ALA A 89 0.02 -15.82 -2.52
N ALA A 90 0.91 -15.26 -1.70
CA ALA A 90 2.34 -15.18 -1.92
C ALA A 90 2.97 -16.57 -2.05
N TYR A 91 2.65 -17.50 -1.15
CA TYR A 91 3.11 -18.89 -1.24
C TYR A 91 2.67 -19.55 -2.55
N LEU A 92 1.39 -19.42 -2.92
CA LEU A 92 0.85 -20.01 -4.13
C LEU A 92 1.59 -19.51 -5.37
N LEU A 93 1.82 -18.21 -5.49
CA LEU A 93 2.61 -17.63 -6.58
C LEU A 93 4.06 -18.12 -6.56
N ALA A 94 4.74 -18.04 -5.41
CA ALA A 94 6.14 -18.43 -5.28
C ALA A 94 6.37 -19.89 -5.67
N ARG A 95 5.45 -20.79 -5.31
CA ARG A 95 5.53 -22.23 -5.65
C ARG A 95 5.46 -22.50 -7.14
N GLU A 96 4.88 -21.62 -7.94
CA GLU A 96 4.87 -21.80 -9.40
C GLU A 96 6.17 -21.33 -10.08
N ILE A 97 7.04 -20.64 -9.34
CA ILE A 97 8.24 -19.96 -9.85
C ILE A 97 9.51 -20.58 -9.26
N THR A 98 9.45 -21.04 -8.02
CA THR A 98 10.52 -21.71 -7.30
C THR A 98 10.11 -23.13 -6.92
N ASP A 99 11.01 -23.87 -6.28
CA ASP A 99 10.64 -25.12 -5.60
C ASP A 99 9.83 -24.87 -4.32
N GLU A 100 9.21 -25.93 -3.80
CA GLU A 100 8.31 -25.89 -2.64
C GLU A 100 9.00 -25.39 -1.36
N TRP A 101 10.27 -25.76 -1.15
CA TRP A 101 11.03 -25.31 0.00
C TRP A 101 11.29 -23.81 -0.07
N ARG A 102 11.81 -23.31 -1.21
CA ARG A 102 12.01 -21.87 -1.42
C ARG A 102 10.71 -21.08 -1.37
N ALA A 103 9.60 -21.63 -1.86
CA ALA A 103 8.29 -21.00 -1.78
C ALA A 103 7.79 -20.88 -0.32
N SER A 104 7.98 -21.93 0.47
CA SER A 104 7.64 -21.92 1.90
C SER A 104 8.47 -20.91 2.68
N LEU A 105 9.78 -20.83 2.37
CA LEU A 105 10.69 -19.87 2.97
C LEU A 105 10.38 -18.44 2.53
N ALA A 106 10.06 -18.22 1.25
CA ALA A 106 9.64 -16.91 0.73
C ALA A 106 8.35 -16.43 1.41
N ALA A 107 7.36 -17.32 1.61
CA ALA A 107 6.14 -16.98 2.32
C ALA A 107 6.39 -16.64 3.80
N LEU A 108 7.33 -17.33 4.46
CA LEU A 108 7.75 -17.02 5.83
C LEU A 108 8.46 -15.66 5.91
N ILE A 109 9.40 -15.40 4.99
CA ILE A 109 10.10 -14.11 4.91
C ILE A 109 9.11 -12.99 4.64
N PHE A 110 8.22 -13.15 3.65
CA PHE A 110 7.14 -12.20 3.33
C PHE A 110 6.22 -11.94 4.53
N ALA A 111 5.90 -12.96 5.32
CA ALA A 111 5.11 -12.81 6.54
C ALA A 111 5.88 -12.03 7.63
N ALA A 112 7.20 -12.19 7.70
CA ALA A 112 8.09 -11.52 8.65
C ALA A 112 8.55 -10.13 8.21
N MET A 113 8.35 -9.75 6.93
CA MET A 113 8.65 -8.40 6.47
C MET A 113 7.84 -7.39 7.27
N PRO A 114 8.43 -6.27 7.71
CA PRO A 114 7.70 -5.15 8.28
C PRO A 114 6.98 -4.39 7.16
N VAL A 115 6.01 -5.04 6.50
CA VAL A 115 5.15 -4.45 5.47
C VAL A 115 4.15 -3.48 6.11
N THR A 116 4.66 -2.32 6.53
CA THR A 116 3.93 -1.31 7.31
C THR A 116 2.66 -0.86 6.59
N TRP A 117 2.80 -0.54 5.30
CA TRP A 117 1.73 -0.08 4.42
C TRP A 117 0.53 -1.04 4.27
N ALA A 118 0.69 -2.33 4.55
CA ALA A 118 -0.37 -3.32 4.34
C ALA A 118 -1.39 -3.36 5.50
N ILE A 119 -1.06 -2.79 6.66
CA ILE A 119 -1.93 -2.82 7.85
C ILE A 119 -2.35 -1.42 8.35
N GLU A 120 -1.90 -0.38 7.68
CA GLU A 120 -2.38 1.01 7.82
C GLU A 120 -3.84 1.13 7.34
N GLY A 121 -4.54 2.22 7.69
CA GLY A 121 -5.95 2.40 7.29
C GLY A 121 -6.14 2.43 5.77
N GLY A 122 -5.22 3.04 5.03
CA GLY A 122 -5.16 2.96 3.57
C GLY A 122 -4.91 1.54 3.02
N GLY A 123 -4.57 0.58 3.89
CA GLY A 123 -4.54 -0.84 3.61
C GLY A 123 -5.89 -1.43 3.18
N VAL A 124 -7.01 -0.75 3.46
CA VAL A 124 -8.36 -1.16 2.99
C VAL A 124 -8.38 -1.39 1.48
N THR A 125 -7.66 -0.54 0.74
CA THR A 125 -7.52 -0.64 -0.71
C THR A 125 -6.21 -1.34 -1.11
N ARG A 126 -5.08 -0.92 -0.53
CA ARG A 126 -3.72 -1.40 -0.86
C ARG A 126 -3.50 -2.89 -0.55
N ALA A 127 -3.94 -3.37 0.60
CA ALA A 127 -3.71 -4.75 1.00
C ALA A 127 -4.63 -5.71 0.22
N LEU A 128 -5.89 -5.32 -0.03
CA LEU A 128 -6.80 -6.10 -0.87
C LEU A 128 -6.28 -6.20 -2.31
N ALA A 129 -5.78 -5.09 -2.85
CA ALA A 129 -5.04 -5.02 -4.12
C ALA A 129 -3.92 -6.08 -4.19
N LEU A 130 -3.07 -6.14 -3.16
CA LEU A 130 -1.98 -7.09 -3.11
C LEU A 130 -2.47 -8.54 -3.15
N VAL A 131 -3.50 -8.90 -2.37
CA VAL A 131 -4.08 -10.25 -2.37
C VAL A 131 -4.56 -10.64 -3.76
N LEU A 132 -5.39 -9.79 -4.37
CA LEU A 132 -5.99 -10.07 -5.67
C LEU A 132 -4.94 -10.12 -6.78
N LEU A 133 -3.92 -9.25 -6.71
CA LEU A 133 -2.81 -9.26 -7.66
C LEU A 133 -1.98 -10.55 -7.53
N LEU A 134 -1.60 -10.97 -6.33
CA LEU A 134 -0.85 -12.21 -6.11
C LEU A 134 -1.62 -13.43 -6.62
N LEU A 135 -2.93 -13.49 -6.34
CA LEU A 135 -3.79 -14.54 -6.87
C LEU A 135 -3.93 -14.47 -8.40
N ALA A 136 -4.09 -13.27 -8.97
CA ALA A 136 -4.14 -13.10 -10.42
C ALA A 136 -2.87 -13.60 -11.09
N LEU A 137 -1.70 -13.22 -10.57
CA LEU A 137 -0.39 -13.65 -11.09
C LEU A 137 -0.16 -15.16 -10.91
N TRP A 138 -0.61 -15.73 -9.79
CA TRP A 138 -0.60 -17.18 -9.61
C TRP A 138 -1.44 -17.88 -10.69
N ARG A 139 -2.62 -17.35 -10.99
CA ARG A 139 -3.48 -17.86 -12.07
C ARG A 139 -2.88 -17.63 -13.46
N VAL A 140 -2.15 -16.53 -13.68
CA VAL A 140 -1.37 -16.31 -14.90
C VAL A 140 -0.26 -17.35 -15.05
N ALA A 141 0.50 -17.63 -13.99
CA ALA A 141 1.55 -18.66 -14.02
C ALA A 141 0.99 -20.07 -14.32
N ILE A 142 -0.20 -20.39 -13.81
CA ILE A 142 -0.93 -21.62 -14.18
C ILE A 142 -1.40 -21.55 -15.63
N LEU A 143 -2.01 -20.43 -16.05
CA LEU A 143 -2.54 -20.24 -17.40
C LEU A 143 -1.48 -20.46 -18.49
N LEU A 144 -0.28 -19.92 -18.27
CA LEU A 144 0.81 -19.97 -19.23
C LEU A 144 1.34 -21.41 -19.44
N ARG A 145 1.26 -22.26 -18.41
CA ARG A 145 1.61 -23.69 -18.49
C ARG A 145 0.45 -24.57 -18.97
N LEU A 146 -0.78 -24.23 -18.55
CA LEU A 146 -2.00 -24.97 -18.85
C LEU A 146 -3.06 -24.02 -19.47
N PRO A 147 -2.92 -23.65 -20.76
CA PRO A 147 -3.81 -22.68 -21.37
C PRO A 147 -5.24 -23.20 -21.56
N GLY A 148 -6.23 -22.44 -21.10
CA GLY A 148 -7.64 -22.78 -21.25
C GLY A 148 -8.58 -21.67 -20.76
N LEU A 149 -9.83 -21.69 -21.23
CA LEU A 149 -10.81 -20.63 -20.96
C LEU A 149 -11.07 -20.43 -19.46
N ARG A 150 -11.20 -21.51 -18.69
CA ARG A 150 -11.37 -21.42 -17.23
C ARG A 150 -10.20 -20.71 -16.56
N ASN A 151 -8.98 -21.03 -16.95
CA ASN A 151 -7.79 -20.42 -16.36
C ASN A 151 -7.67 -18.94 -16.78
N ALA A 152 -8.00 -18.62 -18.03
CA ALA A 152 -8.01 -17.25 -18.55
C ALA A 152 -9.08 -16.39 -17.87
N ALA A 153 -10.31 -16.91 -17.76
CA ALA A 153 -11.42 -16.23 -17.10
C ALA A 153 -11.11 -15.98 -15.62
N LEU A 154 -10.56 -16.95 -14.89
CA LEU A 154 -10.18 -16.75 -13.48
C LEU A 154 -9.02 -15.75 -13.32
N ALA A 155 -7.99 -15.84 -14.17
CA ALA A 155 -6.86 -14.89 -14.13
C ALA A 155 -7.33 -13.47 -14.44
N GLY A 156 -8.13 -13.31 -15.50
CA GLY A 156 -8.73 -12.03 -15.88
C GLY A 156 -9.68 -11.50 -14.82
N ALA A 157 -10.49 -12.37 -14.21
CA ALA A 157 -11.42 -11.96 -13.17
C ALA A 157 -10.71 -11.38 -11.94
N LEU A 158 -9.69 -12.09 -11.45
CA LEU A 158 -8.87 -11.63 -10.33
C LEU A 158 -8.12 -10.35 -10.68
N ALA A 159 -7.56 -10.24 -11.89
CA ALA A 159 -6.87 -9.03 -12.34
C ALA A 159 -7.81 -7.82 -12.43
N GLY A 160 -9.02 -8.00 -12.99
CA GLY A 160 -10.03 -6.95 -13.06
C GLY A 160 -10.49 -6.48 -11.67
N LEU A 161 -10.74 -7.42 -10.75
CA LEU A 161 -11.05 -7.09 -9.35
C LEU A 161 -9.88 -6.37 -8.67
N ALA A 162 -8.64 -6.77 -8.95
CA ALA A 162 -7.45 -6.11 -8.41
C ALA A 162 -7.34 -4.65 -8.91
N VAL A 163 -7.60 -4.40 -10.20
CA VAL A 163 -7.66 -3.03 -10.76
C VAL A 163 -8.74 -2.19 -10.08
N LEU A 164 -9.90 -2.78 -9.75
CA LEU A 164 -10.98 -2.11 -9.04
C LEU A 164 -10.65 -1.76 -7.58
N THR A 165 -9.49 -2.13 -7.05
CA THR A 165 -9.13 -1.86 -5.65
C THR A 165 -8.17 -0.70 -5.47
N HIS A 166 -7.16 -0.55 -6.33
CA HIS A 166 -6.12 0.46 -6.18
C HIS A 166 -5.45 0.77 -7.54
N PRO A 167 -5.19 2.04 -7.87
CA PRO A 167 -4.73 2.45 -9.21
C PRO A 167 -3.38 1.83 -9.62
N ALA A 168 -2.42 1.76 -8.70
CA ALA A 168 -1.08 1.21 -8.96
C ALA A 168 -1.05 -0.29 -9.32
N VAL A 169 -2.15 -1.03 -9.13
CA VAL A 169 -2.22 -2.46 -9.42
C VAL A 169 -2.20 -2.75 -10.92
N GLY A 170 -2.86 -1.92 -11.73
CA GLY A 170 -2.96 -2.15 -13.17
C GLY A 170 -1.59 -2.24 -13.84
N PRO A 171 -0.75 -1.18 -13.76
CA PRO A 171 0.61 -1.20 -14.30
C PRO A 171 1.48 -2.31 -13.72
N SER A 172 1.45 -2.50 -12.39
CA SER A 172 2.25 -3.53 -11.71
C SER A 172 1.88 -4.95 -12.16
N GLY A 173 0.58 -5.23 -12.32
CA GLY A 173 0.07 -6.51 -12.80
C GLY A 173 0.36 -6.76 -14.28
N LEU A 174 0.26 -5.72 -15.13
CA LEU A 174 0.62 -5.81 -16.55
C LEU A 174 2.10 -6.20 -16.71
N VAL A 175 3.00 -5.47 -16.06
CA VAL A 175 4.44 -5.73 -16.13
C VAL A 175 4.79 -7.10 -15.56
N SER A 176 4.23 -7.45 -14.41
CA SER A 176 4.43 -8.77 -13.80
C SER A 176 3.95 -9.91 -14.71
N GLY A 177 2.76 -9.78 -15.29
CA GLY A 177 2.21 -10.76 -16.23
C GLY A 177 3.03 -10.87 -17.52
N ALA A 178 3.53 -9.74 -18.04
CA ALA A 178 4.41 -9.70 -19.21
C ALA A 178 5.73 -10.40 -18.95
N VAL A 179 6.33 -10.23 -17.77
CA VAL A 179 7.54 -10.97 -17.37
C VAL A 179 7.27 -12.46 -17.31
N LEU A 180 6.21 -12.89 -16.62
CA LEU A 180 5.85 -14.32 -16.56
C LEU A 180 5.65 -14.90 -17.96
N PHE A 181 4.99 -14.16 -18.86
CA PHE A 181 4.83 -14.55 -20.25
C PHE A 181 6.16 -14.65 -20.99
N ALA A 182 7.05 -13.66 -20.89
CA ALA A 182 8.33 -13.64 -21.59
C ALA A 182 9.19 -14.88 -21.28
N PHE A 183 9.13 -15.38 -20.05
CA PHE A 183 9.88 -16.57 -19.61
C PHE A 183 9.15 -17.91 -19.85
N THR A 184 7.89 -17.88 -20.30
CA THR A 184 7.07 -19.08 -20.55
C THR A 184 6.36 -19.04 -21.92
N ALA A 185 6.86 -18.20 -22.83
CA ALA A 185 6.14 -17.73 -24.01
C ALA A 185 5.72 -18.89 -24.92
N THR A 186 4.41 -19.04 -25.11
CA THR A 186 3.82 -19.90 -26.13
C THR A 186 2.72 -19.15 -26.86
N ARG A 187 2.50 -19.44 -28.16
CA ARG A 187 1.41 -18.81 -28.93
C ARG A 187 0.04 -19.03 -28.30
N ARG A 188 -0.19 -20.24 -27.78
CA ARG A 188 -1.42 -20.60 -27.08
C ARG A 188 -1.55 -19.85 -25.75
N GLY A 189 -0.46 -19.73 -24.98
CA GLY A 189 -0.40 -18.92 -23.77
C GLY A 189 -0.73 -17.45 -24.06
N ALA A 190 -0.17 -16.87 -25.12
CA ALA A 190 -0.44 -15.49 -25.54
C ALA A 190 -1.92 -15.26 -25.88
N ALA A 191 -2.54 -16.17 -26.63
CA ALA A 191 -3.95 -16.09 -26.98
C ALA A 191 -4.85 -16.09 -25.74
N PHE A 192 -4.60 -17.01 -24.80
CA PHE A 192 -5.39 -17.07 -23.57
C PHE A 192 -5.06 -15.95 -22.57
N LEU A 193 -3.83 -15.43 -22.56
CA LEU A 193 -3.49 -14.23 -21.79
C LEU A 193 -4.23 -13.01 -22.33
N SER A 194 -4.42 -12.93 -23.65
CA SER A 194 -5.26 -11.90 -24.29
C SER A 194 -6.73 -12.04 -23.87
N VAL A 195 -7.25 -13.27 -23.77
CA VAL A 195 -8.59 -13.52 -23.20
C VAL A 195 -8.66 -13.07 -21.74
N ALA A 196 -7.65 -13.38 -20.92
CA ALA A 196 -7.60 -12.93 -19.53
C ALA A 196 -7.58 -11.40 -19.44
N ALA A 197 -6.80 -10.72 -20.28
CA ALA A 197 -6.76 -9.27 -20.36
C ALA A 197 -8.13 -8.68 -20.75
N ALA A 198 -8.82 -9.27 -21.73
CA ALA A 198 -10.16 -8.85 -22.14
C ALA A 198 -11.19 -9.03 -21.00
N VAL A 199 -11.15 -10.14 -20.27
CA VAL A 199 -12.02 -10.36 -19.10
C VAL A 199 -11.71 -9.35 -17.99
N GLY A 200 -10.43 -9.10 -17.71
CA GLY A 200 -10.03 -8.12 -16.71
C GLY A 200 -10.49 -6.71 -17.07
N ALA A 201 -10.32 -6.31 -18.33
CA ALA A 201 -10.81 -5.03 -18.85
C ALA A 201 -12.34 -4.93 -18.76
N LEU A 202 -13.08 -6.01 -19.07
CA LEU A 202 -14.54 -6.02 -18.98
C LEU A 202 -15.02 -5.82 -17.53
N ILE A 203 -14.33 -6.40 -16.54
CA ILE A 203 -14.68 -6.23 -15.13
C ILE A 203 -14.36 -4.82 -14.61
N SER A 204 -13.24 -4.23 -15.05
CA SER A 204 -12.88 -2.86 -14.65
C SER A 204 -13.59 -1.78 -15.46
N ALA A 205 -14.16 -2.11 -16.62
CA ALA A 205 -14.82 -1.18 -17.53
C ALA A 205 -15.95 -0.36 -16.91
N PRO A 206 -16.85 -0.89 -16.05
CA PRO A 206 -17.92 -0.09 -15.45
C PRO A 206 -17.38 1.09 -14.63
N TRP A 207 -16.31 0.89 -13.87
CA TRP A 207 -15.66 1.97 -13.12
C TRP A 207 -15.04 3.00 -14.08
N LEU A 208 -14.25 2.55 -15.05
CA LEU A 208 -13.64 3.44 -16.05
C LEU A 208 -14.70 4.25 -16.80
N ALA A 209 -15.80 3.62 -17.21
CA ALA A 209 -16.89 4.30 -17.91
C ALA A 209 -17.55 5.37 -17.04
N VAL A 210 -17.77 5.10 -15.75
CA VAL A 210 -18.32 6.08 -14.80
C VAL A 210 -17.36 7.26 -14.60
N VAL A 211 -16.07 6.99 -14.40
CA VAL A 211 -15.06 8.04 -14.17
C VAL A 211 -14.88 8.89 -15.43
N ILE A 212 -14.66 8.26 -16.58
CA ILE A 212 -14.49 8.97 -17.86
C ILE A 212 -15.74 9.76 -18.22
N GLY A 213 -16.93 9.17 -18.02
CA GLY A 213 -18.19 9.83 -18.32
C GLY A 213 -18.48 11.03 -17.42
N ARG A 214 -17.96 11.06 -16.18
CA ARG A 214 -18.21 12.14 -15.21
C ARG A 214 -17.14 13.22 -15.21
N TYR A 215 -15.87 12.84 -15.37
CA TYR A 215 -14.73 13.75 -15.17
C TYR A 215 -13.76 13.77 -16.35
N GLY A 216 -13.97 12.95 -17.39
CA GLY A 216 -13.04 12.83 -18.52
C GLY A 216 -11.82 11.95 -18.23
N LEU A 217 -10.93 11.86 -19.22
CA LEU A 217 -9.69 11.08 -19.11
C LEU A 217 -8.64 11.75 -18.21
N ASP A 218 -8.68 13.08 -18.11
CA ASP A 218 -7.68 13.87 -17.40
C ASP A 218 -7.56 13.48 -15.93
N VAL A 219 -8.67 13.15 -15.26
CA VAL A 219 -8.66 12.69 -13.86
C VAL A 219 -7.90 11.37 -13.67
N ILE A 220 -8.00 10.45 -14.63
CA ILE A 220 -7.27 9.18 -14.59
C ILE A 220 -5.78 9.43 -14.83
N LEU A 221 -5.45 10.31 -15.77
CA LEU A 221 -4.07 10.68 -16.07
C LEU A 221 -3.42 11.43 -14.89
N ALA A 222 -4.16 12.34 -14.24
CA ALA A 222 -3.70 13.06 -13.05
C ALA A 222 -3.43 12.10 -11.89
N GLY A 223 -4.41 11.26 -11.54
CA GLY A 223 -4.25 10.27 -10.46
C GLY A 223 -3.14 9.25 -10.76
N GLY A 224 -2.97 8.88 -12.03
CA GLY A 224 -1.88 8.00 -12.48
C GLY A 224 -0.49 8.65 -12.42
N SER A 225 -0.41 9.97 -12.51
CA SER A 225 0.86 10.70 -12.64
C SER A 225 1.40 11.35 -11.38
N ALA A 226 0.56 11.49 -10.35
CA ALA A 226 0.91 12.20 -9.13
C ALA A 226 2.00 11.56 -8.24
N HIS A 227 2.49 10.36 -8.59
CA HIS A 227 3.51 9.63 -7.80
C HIS A 227 4.80 9.37 -8.60
N HIS A 228 5.04 10.10 -9.70
CA HIS A 228 6.19 9.84 -10.61
C HIS A 228 7.52 10.50 -10.21
N THR A 229 7.58 11.28 -9.12
CA THR A 229 8.71 12.16 -8.83
C THR A 229 9.68 11.64 -7.78
N GLU A 230 9.42 10.50 -7.14
CA GLU A 230 10.31 9.96 -6.10
C GLU A 230 11.50 9.18 -6.72
N GLU A 231 12.73 9.48 -6.29
CA GLU A 231 13.93 8.76 -6.75
C GLU A 231 13.92 7.30 -6.27
N THR A 232 13.40 6.40 -7.11
CA THR A 232 13.16 5.00 -6.74
C THR A 232 14.42 4.23 -6.34
N LEU A 233 15.53 4.44 -7.05
CA LEU A 233 16.79 3.73 -6.77
C LEU A 233 17.44 4.23 -5.47
N GLY A 234 17.53 5.55 -5.29
CA GLY A 234 18.03 6.15 -4.05
C GLY A 234 17.20 5.74 -2.84
N ARG A 235 15.87 5.74 -2.95
CA ARG A 235 14.97 5.25 -1.88
C ARG A 235 15.13 3.77 -1.61
N LEU A 236 15.28 2.93 -2.63
CA LEU A 236 15.51 1.49 -2.42
C LEU A 236 16.82 1.24 -1.66
N LEU A 237 17.90 1.92 -2.04
CA LEU A 237 19.21 1.73 -1.41
C LEU A 237 19.24 2.28 0.04
N THR A 238 18.46 3.30 0.32
CA THR A 238 18.43 3.94 1.65
C THR A 238 17.39 3.35 2.59
N THR A 239 16.26 2.84 2.08
CA THR A 239 15.11 2.39 2.89
C THR A 239 14.85 0.88 2.77
N GLY A 240 15.43 0.19 1.79
CA GLY A 240 15.24 -1.25 1.58
C GLY A 240 13.82 -1.63 1.12
N PRO A 241 13.58 -2.94 0.85
CA PRO A 241 12.29 -3.46 0.40
C PRO A 241 11.11 -3.19 1.33
N SER A 242 11.37 -3.05 2.62
CA SER A 242 10.37 -2.87 3.67
C SER A 242 10.30 -1.43 4.19
N TRP A 243 11.04 -0.50 3.58
CA TRP A 243 11.06 0.94 3.91
C TRP A 243 11.53 1.28 5.34
N ILE A 244 12.34 0.43 5.96
CA ILE A 244 12.89 0.62 7.32
C ILE A 244 14.40 0.90 7.35
N GLY A 245 15.04 1.00 6.18
CA GLY A 245 16.43 1.35 6.02
C GLY A 245 17.43 0.23 6.29
N ALA A 246 18.59 0.60 6.82
CA ALA A 246 19.73 -0.31 7.03
C ALA A 246 19.40 -1.51 7.93
N LEU A 247 18.29 -1.45 8.66
CA LEU A 247 17.82 -2.52 9.51
C LEU A 247 16.98 -3.56 8.77
N ASP A 248 16.74 -3.45 7.45
CA ASP A 248 15.95 -4.42 6.70
C ASP A 248 16.68 -5.76 6.51
N PHE A 249 16.24 -6.81 7.22
CA PHE A 249 16.82 -8.16 7.11
C PHE A 249 16.59 -8.82 5.74
N VAL A 250 15.60 -8.38 4.96
CA VAL A 250 15.28 -8.93 3.65
C VAL A 250 16.35 -8.54 2.65
N LEU A 251 16.80 -7.28 2.70
CA LEU A 251 17.73 -6.72 1.73
C LEU A 251 19.04 -7.53 1.60
N PRO A 252 19.82 -7.82 2.66
CA PRO A 252 21.08 -8.55 2.52
C PRO A 252 20.87 -9.98 1.99
N LEU A 253 19.81 -10.66 2.44
CA LEU A 253 19.46 -11.99 1.94
C LEU A 253 19.08 -11.96 0.46
N ALA A 254 18.30 -10.96 0.06
CA ALA A 254 17.85 -10.83 -1.32
C ALA A 254 18.97 -10.40 -2.26
N LEU A 255 19.92 -9.57 -1.83
CA LEU A 255 21.11 -9.22 -2.61
C LEU A 255 22.00 -10.44 -2.85
N LEU A 256 22.17 -11.31 -1.84
CA LEU A 256 22.87 -12.58 -2.02
C LEU A 256 22.13 -13.50 -2.99
N GLY A 257 20.80 -13.61 -2.84
CA GLY A 257 19.95 -14.37 -3.77
C GLY A 257 20.03 -13.83 -5.20
N LEU A 258 20.02 -12.51 -5.36
CA LEU A 258 20.16 -11.80 -6.63
C LEU A 258 21.50 -12.12 -7.30
N ALA A 259 22.61 -12.01 -6.56
CA ALA A 259 23.94 -12.37 -7.05
C ALA A 259 23.99 -13.82 -7.54
N LEU A 260 23.37 -14.75 -6.80
CA LEU A 260 23.32 -16.17 -7.19
C LEU A 260 22.51 -16.38 -8.47
N VAL A 261 21.30 -15.85 -8.55
CA VAL A 261 20.45 -16.05 -9.74
C VAL A 261 21.06 -15.42 -10.98
N LEU A 262 21.73 -14.26 -10.83
CA LEU A 262 22.50 -13.62 -11.91
C LEU A 262 23.69 -14.50 -12.33
N HIS A 263 24.47 -15.00 -11.38
CA HIS A 263 25.58 -15.92 -11.66
C HIS A 263 25.11 -17.18 -12.40
N ARG A 264 23.94 -17.71 -12.03
CA ARG A 264 23.29 -18.86 -12.67
C ARG A 264 22.52 -18.51 -13.95
N ARG A 265 22.55 -17.25 -14.41
CA ARG A 265 21.82 -16.76 -15.58
C ARG A 265 20.30 -17.01 -15.52
N GLN A 266 19.73 -16.99 -14.32
CA GLN A 266 18.30 -17.10 -14.05
C GLN A 266 17.68 -15.69 -14.00
N TRP A 267 17.22 -15.20 -15.15
CA TRP A 267 16.85 -13.80 -15.35
C TRP A 267 15.41 -13.44 -14.93
N LEU A 268 14.57 -14.41 -14.58
CA LEU A 268 13.16 -14.16 -14.27
C LEU A 268 13.00 -13.19 -13.08
N LEU A 269 13.55 -13.51 -11.92
CA LEU A 269 13.42 -12.66 -10.72
C LEU A 269 14.17 -11.32 -10.86
N PRO A 270 15.42 -11.26 -11.39
CA PRO A 270 16.11 -9.99 -11.64
C PRO A 270 15.34 -9.07 -12.60
N GLY A 271 14.87 -9.61 -13.73
CA GLY A 271 14.12 -8.85 -14.72
C GLY A 271 12.78 -8.37 -14.18
N TRP A 272 12.11 -9.21 -13.39
CA TRP A 272 10.87 -8.83 -12.72
C TRP A 272 11.10 -7.68 -11.73
N LEU A 273 12.11 -7.80 -10.87
CA LEU A 273 12.43 -6.76 -9.90
C LEU A 273 12.76 -5.44 -10.61
N LEU A 274 13.64 -5.46 -11.61
CA LEU A 274 14.04 -4.26 -12.35
C LEU A 274 12.83 -3.55 -12.98
N LEU A 275 11.91 -4.31 -13.57
CA LEU A 275 10.73 -3.72 -14.19
C LEU A 275 9.74 -3.17 -13.16
N LEU A 276 9.59 -3.79 -11.99
CA LEU A 276 8.76 -3.23 -10.92
C LEU A 276 9.36 -1.98 -10.28
N LEU A 277 10.68 -1.78 -10.34
CA LEU A 277 11.35 -0.57 -9.87
C LEU A 277 11.18 0.64 -10.81
N VAL A 278 10.70 0.44 -12.04
CA VAL A 278 10.41 1.56 -12.97
C VAL A 278 8.90 1.78 -13.14
N VAL A 279 8.08 0.91 -12.56
CA VAL A 279 6.63 1.06 -12.56
C VAL A 279 6.22 1.92 -11.36
N PRO A 280 5.47 3.01 -11.57
CA PRO A 280 5.03 3.88 -10.47
C PRO A 280 4.23 3.11 -9.43
N GLY A 281 4.63 3.21 -8.16
CA GLY A 281 4.00 2.47 -7.06
C GLY A 281 4.32 0.97 -7.05
N GLY A 282 5.16 0.49 -7.98
CA GLY A 282 5.64 -0.88 -8.05
C GLY A 282 6.80 -1.18 -7.09
N GLU A 283 7.58 -0.15 -6.75
CA GLU A 283 8.94 -0.32 -6.21
C GLU A 283 9.06 -0.89 -4.79
N GLY A 284 8.06 -0.67 -3.92
CA GLY A 284 8.07 -1.21 -2.55
C GLY A 284 6.94 -2.17 -2.22
N ARG A 285 5.76 -1.96 -2.81
CA ARG A 285 4.54 -2.67 -2.40
C ARG A 285 4.38 -4.01 -3.10
N TYR A 286 4.44 -4.01 -4.43
CA TYR A 286 4.18 -5.20 -5.25
C TYR A 286 5.46 -6.01 -5.53
N ALA A 287 6.63 -5.38 -5.42
CA ALA A 287 7.92 -6.07 -5.48
C ALA A 287 8.22 -6.93 -4.24
N ALA A 288 7.49 -6.77 -3.13
CA ALA A 288 7.74 -7.45 -1.86
C ALA A 288 7.83 -8.99 -2.01
N ILE A 289 7.01 -9.60 -2.86
CA ILE A 289 7.08 -11.05 -3.12
C ILE A 289 8.33 -11.45 -3.92
N VAL A 290 8.77 -10.62 -4.85
CA VAL A 290 9.99 -10.85 -5.63
C VAL A 290 11.21 -10.76 -4.70
N TRP A 291 11.23 -9.75 -3.83
CA TRP A 291 12.21 -9.62 -2.75
C TRP A 291 12.21 -10.83 -1.82
N ALA A 292 11.04 -11.35 -1.43
CA ALA A 292 10.92 -12.53 -0.58
C ALA A 292 11.49 -13.79 -1.25
N MET A 293 11.25 -13.98 -2.55
CA MET A 293 11.78 -15.13 -3.32
C MET A 293 13.31 -15.05 -3.49
N LEU A 294 13.85 -13.85 -3.74
CA LEU A 294 15.29 -13.62 -3.77
C LEU A 294 15.91 -13.87 -2.38
N ALA A 295 15.30 -13.32 -1.32
CA ALA A 295 15.76 -13.53 0.05
C ALA A 295 15.74 -15.01 0.46
N ALA A 296 14.69 -15.75 0.09
CA ALA A 296 14.62 -17.20 0.30
C ALA A 296 15.75 -17.95 -0.43
N THR A 297 16.11 -17.50 -1.63
CA THR A 297 17.21 -18.07 -2.41
C THR A 297 18.56 -17.81 -1.73
N GLY A 298 18.82 -16.59 -1.25
CA GLY A 298 20.03 -16.27 -0.50
C GLY A 298 20.11 -16.98 0.86
N ALA A 299 19.00 -17.03 1.60
CA ALA A 299 18.90 -17.71 2.88
C ALA A 299 19.17 -19.22 2.77
N ALA A 300 18.74 -19.86 1.68
CA ALA A 300 19.04 -21.28 1.43
C ALA A 300 20.55 -21.54 1.32
N ILE A 301 21.31 -20.64 0.69
CA ILE A 301 22.78 -20.76 0.57
C ILE A 301 23.43 -20.58 1.94
N ILE A 302 23.02 -19.56 2.70
CA ILE A 302 23.57 -19.30 4.03
C ILE A 302 23.33 -20.51 4.92
N ALA A 303 22.13 -21.09 4.88
CA ALA A 303 21.82 -22.29 5.66
C ALA A 303 22.75 -23.47 5.31
N GLU A 304 23.08 -23.67 4.04
CA GLU A 304 24.02 -24.71 3.60
C GLU A 304 25.46 -24.41 4.03
N ALA A 305 25.96 -23.19 3.81
CA ALA A 305 27.30 -22.77 4.22
C ALA A 305 27.49 -22.85 5.73
N VAL A 306 26.50 -22.39 6.50
CA VAL A 306 26.48 -22.47 7.96
C VAL A 306 26.52 -23.93 8.41
N ARG A 307 25.87 -24.88 7.73
CA ARG A 307 25.96 -26.31 8.11
C ARG A 307 27.38 -26.86 8.17
N SER A 308 28.32 -26.24 7.45
CA SER A 308 29.69 -26.72 7.32
C SER A 308 30.69 -26.18 8.35
N VAL A 309 30.37 -25.15 9.15
CA VAL A 309 31.34 -24.49 10.06
C VAL A 309 30.75 -24.17 11.45
N GLY A 310 31.01 -25.03 12.46
CA GLY A 310 30.36 -25.06 13.79
C GLY A 310 30.29 -23.74 14.58
N ALA A 311 31.42 -23.04 14.78
CA ALA A 311 31.44 -21.79 15.55
C ALA A 311 30.79 -20.61 14.80
N LEU A 312 30.92 -20.59 13.47
CA LEU A 312 30.31 -19.57 12.60
C LEU A 312 28.78 -19.69 12.59
N ARG A 313 28.22 -20.88 12.87
CA ARG A 313 26.76 -21.10 12.92
C ARG A 313 26.10 -20.32 14.03
N VAL A 314 26.68 -20.36 15.22
CA VAL A 314 26.10 -19.70 16.39
C VAL A 314 26.16 -18.19 16.22
N ALA A 315 27.32 -17.66 15.79
CA ALA A 315 27.47 -16.23 15.52
C ALA A 315 26.55 -15.72 14.40
N ALA A 316 26.45 -16.45 13.28
CA ALA A 316 25.56 -16.07 12.17
C ALA A 316 24.07 -16.15 12.57
N ALA A 317 23.68 -17.17 13.33
CA ALA A 317 22.32 -17.30 13.83
C ALA A 317 21.94 -16.17 14.79
N ILE A 318 22.85 -15.81 15.72
CA ILE A 318 22.65 -14.68 16.63
C ILE A 318 22.58 -13.36 15.86
N GLY A 319 23.49 -13.12 14.92
CA GLY A 319 23.49 -11.91 14.10
C GLY A 319 22.23 -11.76 13.25
N PHE A 320 21.76 -12.85 12.64
CA PHE A 320 20.51 -12.85 11.88
C PHE A 320 19.28 -12.66 12.78
N ALA A 321 19.23 -13.33 13.94
CA ALA A 321 18.16 -13.16 14.90
C ALA A 321 18.10 -11.70 15.41
N TRP A 322 19.27 -11.11 15.69
CA TRP A 322 19.35 -9.71 16.10
C TRP A 322 18.90 -8.77 14.98
N LEU A 323 19.34 -8.99 13.73
CA LEU A 323 18.90 -8.19 12.59
C LEU A 323 17.39 -8.31 12.38
N LEU A 324 16.82 -9.51 12.42
CA LEU A 324 15.38 -9.73 12.32
C LEU A 324 14.62 -8.98 13.43
N VAL A 325 15.07 -9.09 14.68
CA VAL A 325 14.47 -8.37 15.81
C VAL A 325 14.57 -6.86 15.59
N ALA A 326 15.74 -6.36 15.17
CA ALA A 326 15.95 -4.95 14.87
C ALA A 326 15.06 -4.46 13.73
N SER A 327 14.88 -5.27 12.66
CA SER A 327 13.94 -4.97 11.57
C SER A 327 12.50 -4.84 12.07
N VAL A 328 12.07 -5.81 12.90
CA VAL A 328 10.72 -5.83 13.44
C VAL A 328 10.49 -4.62 14.33
N LEU A 329 11.44 -4.30 15.23
CA LEU A 329 11.36 -3.13 16.09
C LEU A 329 11.37 -1.83 15.29
N ALA A 330 12.22 -1.71 14.27
CA ALA A 330 12.24 -0.55 13.37
C ALA A 330 10.92 -0.38 12.61
N GLY A 331 10.33 -1.49 12.15
CA GLY A 331 8.99 -1.49 11.56
C GLY A 331 7.91 -1.09 12.56
N TYR A 332 8.03 -1.50 13.83
CA TYR A 332 7.05 -1.15 14.86
C TYR A 332 7.05 0.34 15.20
N VAL A 333 8.22 0.99 15.15
CA VAL A 333 8.33 2.45 15.28
C VAL A 333 7.64 3.18 14.12
N GLN A 334 7.29 2.51 13.02
CA GLN A 334 6.50 3.13 11.95
C GLN A 334 4.98 3.05 12.21
N PHE A 335 4.53 2.24 13.18
CA PHE A 335 3.11 2.05 13.49
C PHE A 335 2.64 2.98 14.58
N HIS A 336 2.05 4.09 14.16
CA HIS A 336 1.41 5.03 15.06
C HIS A 336 -0.03 5.29 14.62
N ALA A 337 -0.90 5.50 15.60
CA ALA A 337 -2.20 6.12 15.40
C ALA A 337 -2.17 7.50 16.07
N ILE A 338 -3.04 8.40 15.63
CA ILE A 338 -3.16 9.72 16.26
C ILE A 338 -3.61 9.51 17.71
N PRO A 339 -2.88 10.01 18.73
CA PRO A 339 -3.27 9.86 20.13
C PRO A 339 -4.68 10.34 20.44
N ILE A 340 -5.36 9.68 21.38
CA ILE A 340 -6.76 10.00 21.76
C ILE A 340 -6.95 11.46 22.15
N SER A 341 -5.99 12.08 22.84
CA SER A 341 -6.03 13.50 23.23
C SER A 341 -6.09 14.42 22.01
N ILE A 342 -5.24 14.15 21.02
CA ILE A 342 -5.20 14.92 19.77
C ILE A 342 -6.49 14.72 18.97
N ARG A 343 -6.99 13.48 18.88
CA ARG A 343 -8.26 13.19 18.19
C ARG A 343 -9.45 13.89 18.86
N ALA A 344 -9.48 13.91 20.19
CA ALA A 344 -10.52 14.61 20.94
C ALA A 344 -10.50 16.11 20.65
N GLU A 345 -9.31 16.71 20.55
CA GLU A 345 -9.14 18.12 20.21
C GLU A 345 -9.59 18.43 18.77
N MET A 346 -9.29 17.55 17.80
CA MET A 346 -9.80 17.68 16.43
C MET A 346 -11.34 17.68 16.40
N VAL A 347 -11.96 16.81 17.18
CA VAL A 347 -13.43 16.76 17.32
C VAL A 347 -13.96 18.01 18.02
N SER A 348 -13.28 18.54 19.04
CA SER A 348 -13.67 19.77 19.74
C SER A 348 -13.60 20.99 18.82
N ALA A 349 -12.51 21.15 18.07
CA ALA A 349 -12.37 22.18 17.04
C ALA A 349 -13.53 22.13 16.04
N GLY A 350 -13.94 20.92 15.64
CA GLY A 350 -15.11 20.70 14.79
C GLY A 350 -16.47 21.03 15.42
N ARG A 351 -16.60 21.03 16.74
CA ARG A 351 -17.85 21.37 17.45
C ARG A 351 -17.95 22.85 17.78
N GLU A 352 -16.82 23.49 18.03
CA GLU A 352 -16.73 24.85 18.58
C GLU A 352 -16.52 25.93 17.50
N THR A 353 -16.16 25.53 16.28
CA THR A 353 -16.01 26.46 15.14
C THR A 353 -17.20 26.41 14.19
N PHE A 354 -17.35 27.45 13.38
CA PHE A 354 -18.44 27.54 12.40
C PHE A 354 -18.26 26.52 11.25
N PRO A 355 -19.36 26.07 10.60
CA PRO A 355 -19.28 25.19 9.44
C PRO A 355 -18.44 25.80 8.31
N GLY A 356 -17.54 25.01 7.72
CA GLY A 356 -16.64 25.49 6.66
C GLY A 356 -15.41 26.25 7.16
N ALA A 357 -15.20 26.37 8.47
CA ALA A 357 -13.98 26.94 9.02
C ALA A 357 -12.73 26.24 8.49
N ARG A 358 -11.70 27.04 8.21
CA ARG A 358 -10.45 26.63 7.57
C ARG A 358 -9.31 26.66 8.57
N PHE A 359 -8.59 25.55 8.68
CA PHE A 359 -7.49 25.36 9.61
C PHE A 359 -6.16 25.24 8.89
N ALA A 360 -5.16 25.96 9.39
CA ALA A 360 -3.77 25.59 9.22
C ALA A 360 -3.44 24.53 10.28
N VAL A 361 -3.00 23.34 9.86
CA VAL A 361 -2.74 22.21 10.75
C VAL A 361 -1.23 22.01 10.88
N ILE A 362 -0.69 22.22 12.08
CA ILE A 362 0.75 22.26 12.35
C ILE A 362 1.12 21.21 13.39
N THR A 363 2.27 20.56 13.21
CA THR A 363 2.85 19.64 14.19
C THR A 363 4.37 19.77 14.25
N ASP A 364 4.94 19.64 15.44
CA ASP A 364 6.40 19.50 15.62
C ASP A 364 6.89 18.05 15.47
N ASP A 365 5.97 17.09 15.33
CA ASP A 365 6.26 15.67 15.06
C ASP A 365 6.06 15.32 13.57
N PRO A 366 7.13 15.07 12.80
CA PRO A 366 7.05 14.68 11.40
C PRO A 366 6.31 13.35 11.15
N MET A 367 6.22 12.47 12.16
CA MET A 367 5.50 11.20 12.02
C MET A 367 3.98 11.39 12.08
N LEU A 368 3.51 12.46 12.73
CA LEU A 368 2.09 12.78 12.83
C LEU A 368 1.59 13.64 11.67
N GLU A 369 2.46 14.38 10.98
CA GLU A 369 2.07 15.37 9.98
C GLU A 369 1.12 14.82 8.91
N ALA A 370 1.56 13.82 8.16
CA ALA A 370 0.74 13.22 7.10
C ALA A 370 -0.56 12.59 7.64
N MET A 371 -0.53 12.07 8.87
CA MET A 371 -1.70 11.49 9.53
C MET A 371 -2.71 12.57 9.92
N MET A 372 -2.23 13.69 10.44
CA MET A 372 -3.06 14.82 10.82
C MET A 372 -3.72 15.45 9.60
N LEU A 373 -3.01 15.61 8.49
CA LEU A 373 -3.59 16.14 7.25
C LEU A 373 -4.72 15.25 6.71
N ASP A 374 -4.58 13.92 6.81
CA ASP A 374 -5.61 13.00 6.33
C ASP A 374 -6.79 12.85 7.30
N TRP A 375 -6.54 12.78 8.62
CA TRP A 375 -7.60 12.57 9.61
C TRP A 375 -8.29 13.83 10.11
N PHE A 376 -7.62 14.99 10.09
CA PHE A 376 -8.20 16.23 10.60
C PHE A 376 -9.53 16.56 9.91
N PRO A 377 -9.65 16.54 8.56
CA PRO A 377 -10.93 16.80 7.91
C PRO A 377 -12.03 15.80 8.30
N THR A 378 -11.65 14.52 8.44
CA THR A 378 -12.59 13.43 8.76
C THR A 378 -13.10 13.49 10.20
N LEU A 379 -12.27 13.89 11.15
CA LEU A 379 -12.61 13.95 12.57
C LEU A 379 -13.25 15.27 12.98
N SER A 380 -12.78 16.40 12.44
CA SER A 380 -13.32 17.72 12.74
C SER A 380 -14.54 18.09 11.88
N GLY A 381 -14.65 17.51 10.67
CA GLY A 381 -15.61 17.99 9.67
C GLY A 381 -15.32 19.44 9.25
N ARG A 382 -14.05 19.86 9.28
CA ARG A 382 -13.56 21.19 8.88
C ARG A 382 -12.51 21.07 7.79
N ILE A 383 -12.19 22.19 7.17
CA ILE A 383 -11.25 22.23 6.06
C ILE A 383 -9.84 22.36 6.63
N SER A 384 -8.95 21.43 6.29
CA SER A 384 -7.51 21.61 6.47
C SER A 384 -6.92 22.16 5.17
N VAL A 385 -6.32 23.34 5.26
CA VAL A 385 -5.82 24.09 4.10
C VAL A 385 -4.61 23.40 3.45
N GLY A 386 -3.78 22.71 4.25
CA GLY A 386 -2.60 21.99 3.79
C GLY A 386 -2.86 20.54 3.35
N THR A 387 -4.10 20.04 3.45
CA THR A 387 -4.41 18.65 3.07
C THR A 387 -4.40 18.49 1.56
N TYR A 388 -3.40 17.77 1.06
CA TYR A 388 -3.20 17.47 -0.35
C TYR A 388 -3.78 16.11 -0.77
N GLN A 389 -4.11 15.23 0.18
CA GLN A 389 -4.67 13.91 -0.07
C GLN A 389 -5.99 14.00 -0.86
N GLY A 390 -6.10 13.23 -1.95
CA GLY A 390 -7.23 13.24 -2.87
C GLY A 390 -7.12 14.30 -3.98
N LEU A 391 -6.32 15.36 -3.81
CA LEU A 391 -6.14 16.39 -4.84
C LEU A 391 -5.37 15.88 -6.05
N GLU A 392 -4.63 14.78 -5.93
CA GLU A 392 -3.97 14.11 -7.05
C GLU A 392 -4.95 13.68 -8.16
N TRP A 393 -6.22 13.48 -7.81
CA TRP A 393 -7.29 13.15 -8.76
C TRP A 393 -7.94 14.38 -9.40
N THR A 394 -7.55 15.60 -8.98
CA THR A 394 -8.08 16.85 -9.56
C THR A 394 -7.13 17.41 -10.60
N ASN A 395 -5.94 17.82 -10.17
CA ASN A 395 -4.89 18.42 -10.98
C ASN A 395 -3.58 18.28 -10.21
N VAL A 396 -2.57 17.67 -10.84
CA VAL A 396 -1.24 17.47 -10.24
C VAL A 396 -0.63 18.79 -9.75
N ALA A 397 -0.74 19.88 -10.54
CA ALA A 397 -0.22 21.18 -10.15
C ALA A 397 -0.91 21.75 -8.90
N ARG A 398 -2.18 21.42 -8.68
CA ARG A 398 -2.91 21.81 -7.47
C ARG A 398 -2.42 21.00 -6.27
N SER A 399 -2.26 19.69 -6.43
CA SER A 399 -1.72 18.81 -5.38
C SER A 399 -0.32 19.27 -4.96
N ASP A 400 0.57 19.50 -5.92
CA ASP A 400 1.94 19.98 -5.68
C ASP A 400 1.95 21.36 -4.99
N ALA A 401 1.09 22.29 -5.43
CA ALA A 401 0.97 23.60 -4.79
C ALA A 401 0.47 23.49 -3.34
N THR A 402 -0.43 22.54 -3.04
CA THR A 402 -0.89 22.28 -1.67
C THR A 402 0.18 21.62 -0.81
N VAL A 403 1.03 20.76 -1.37
CA VAL A 403 2.23 20.24 -0.67
C VAL A 403 3.16 21.39 -0.27
N VAL A 404 3.48 22.29 -1.21
CA VAL A 404 4.32 23.47 -0.91
C VAL A 404 3.66 24.39 0.13
N LEU A 405 2.34 24.57 0.06
CA LEU A 405 1.60 25.34 1.05
C LEU A 405 1.64 24.69 2.44
N ASN A 406 1.57 23.36 2.51
CA ASN A 406 1.73 22.64 3.76
C ASN A 406 3.14 22.83 4.33
N ASP A 407 4.19 22.75 3.51
CA ASP A 407 5.57 23.01 3.94
C ASP A 407 5.78 24.44 4.47
N GLN A 408 5.01 25.41 3.96
CA GLN A 408 4.95 26.77 4.49
C GLN A 408 4.23 26.80 5.85
N ILE A 409 3.07 26.15 5.97
CA ILE A 409 2.31 26.03 7.21
C ILE A 409 3.16 25.38 8.32
N GLN A 410 3.92 24.31 8.03
CA GLN A 410 4.79 23.66 9.02
C GLN A 410 5.95 24.57 9.47
N ARG A 411 6.30 25.60 8.68
CA ARG A 411 7.27 26.66 9.04
C ARG A 411 6.61 27.87 9.71
N ASP A 412 5.37 27.71 10.16
CA ASP A 412 4.55 28.75 10.80
C ASP A 412 4.19 29.92 9.88
N GLU A 413 4.28 29.74 8.55
CA GLU A 413 3.82 30.70 7.55
C GLU A 413 2.30 30.53 7.34
N ILE A 414 1.49 31.06 8.26
CA ILE A 414 0.02 30.87 8.26
C ILE A 414 -0.64 31.60 7.07
N PRO A 415 -1.33 30.89 6.16
CA PRO A 415 -1.97 31.53 5.02
C PRO A 415 -3.16 32.40 5.45
N ALA A 416 -3.38 33.51 4.76
CA ALA A 416 -4.51 34.41 5.03
C ALA A 416 -5.89 33.77 4.86
N SER A 417 -5.98 32.61 4.21
CA SER A 417 -7.19 31.81 4.05
C SER A 417 -7.50 30.89 5.24
N ALA A 418 -6.65 30.84 6.27
CA ALA A 418 -6.92 30.10 7.49
C ALA A 418 -7.67 30.99 8.50
N ASP A 419 -8.76 30.47 9.04
CA ASP A 419 -9.52 31.10 10.11
C ASP A 419 -8.93 30.75 11.49
N PHE A 420 -8.39 29.54 11.59
CA PHE A 420 -7.82 28.97 12.82
C PHE A 420 -6.49 28.27 12.55
N VAL A 421 -5.69 28.11 13.60
CA VAL A 421 -4.51 27.26 13.61
C VAL A 421 -4.78 26.10 14.57
N PHE A 422 -4.65 24.87 14.11
CA PHE A 422 -4.62 23.68 14.96
C PHE A 422 -3.17 23.26 15.12
N ARG A 423 -2.65 23.28 16.34
CA ARG A 423 -1.24 23.01 16.63
C ARG A 423 -1.09 21.79 17.52
N VAL A 424 -0.18 20.90 17.15
CA VAL A 424 0.34 19.87 18.02
C VAL A 424 1.77 20.23 18.39
N SER A 425 2.03 20.35 19.69
CA SER A 425 3.36 20.59 20.21
C SER A 425 3.63 19.68 21.40
N HIS A 426 4.76 18.97 21.37
CA HIS A 426 5.18 18.06 22.43
C HIS A 426 4.08 17.07 22.86
N GLY A 427 3.29 16.57 21.90
CA GLY A 427 2.20 15.63 22.13
C GLY A 427 0.89 16.22 22.69
N SER A 428 0.82 17.54 22.86
CA SER A 428 -0.39 18.27 23.24
C SER A 428 -0.99 18.99 22.03
N ALA A 429 -2.31 18.92 21.88
CA ALA A 429 -3.03 19.60 20.82
C ALA A 429 -3.79 20.81 21.37
N SER A 430 -3.86 21.87 20.56
CA SER A 430 -4.72 23.03 20.81
C SER A 430 -5.13 23.66 19.48
N TRP A 431 -6.11 24.56 19.52
CA TRP A 431 -6.41 25.42 18.39
C TRP A 431 -6.79 26.82 18.85
N GLU A 432 -6.52 27.80 18.00
CA GLU A 432 -6.78 29.20 18.25
C GLU A 432 -7.13 29.92 16.93
N PRO A 433 -7.81 31.09 16.98
CA PRO A 433 -7.98 31.93 15.80
C PRO A 433 -6.62 32.29 15.19
N ALA A 434 -6.52 32.31 13.85
CA ALA A 434 -5.29 32.65 13.15
C ALA A 434 -4.94 34.15 13.22
N ARG A 435 -5.82 34.99 13.77
CA ARG A 435 -5.69 36.45 13.91
C ARG A 435 -6.30 36.97 15.19
#